data_AF-A0A920PV89-F1
#
_entry.id   AF-A0A920PV89-F1
#
_cell.length_a   1.000
_cell.length_b   1.000
_cell.length_c   1.000
_cell.angle_alpha   90.00
_cell.angle_beta   90.00
_cell.angle_gamma   90.00
#
_symmetry.space_group_name_H-M   'P 1'
#
loop_
_entity.id
_entity.type
_entity.pdbx_description
1 polymer ?
#
loop_
_entity_poly.entity_id
_entity_poly.type
_entity_poly.pdbx_seq_one_letter_code
_entity_poly.pdbx_strand_id
1 'polypeptide(L)'
;MDKVIIAGLLTIAGVITAVILFGGLTESVQEAGENTKTTMAQSEEQRKSGITILEVLVNSDGSEMTIWAKNTGSNEIQPLEKLDVFLLDIDGLWGDYITYSPTPSTNQNTWRVSRPANTIWKPGDTFQLLASLPANPLASNGYTVTITTPDFSKDEYRFDTGPVSLAPTPTPGPAITPTPTLTPTPTPIPSGSCTPTSPGAAPVLNSIATSTGYPRQMLAVNGDTSGASIVWNVDVPGVANPNEITITTGQGGTRYFQIPDNAAPAIYPVALRAGANTSNIVCVIVKTLFWCFPRTSN
;
A
#
# COMPACT_ATOMS: atom_id res chain seq x y z
N MET A 1 75.87 0.97 -9.36
CA MET A 1 75.31 0.73 -8.01
C MET A 1 73.92 1.36 -7.85
N ASP A 2 73.64 2.50 -8.50
CA ASP A 2 72.40 3.27 -8.34
C ASP A 2 71.10 2.54 -8.74
N LYS A 3 71.13 1.69 -9.79
CA LYS A 3 69.93 0.94 -10.22
C LYS A 3 69.43 -0.06 -9.16
N VAL A 4 70.34 -0.63 -8.37
CA VAL A 4 69.98 -1.60 -7.32
C VAL A 4 69.37 -0.89 -6.12
N ILE A 5 69.85 0.32 -5.81
CA ILE A 5 69.31 1.16 -4.72
C ILE A 5 67.91 1.67 -5.08
N ILE A 6 67.70 2.10 -6.33
CA ILE A 6 66.38 2.56 -6.82
C ILE A 6 65.36 1.41 -6.81
N ALA A 7 65.76 0.21 -7.25
CA ALA A 7 64.90 -0.97 -7.21
C ALA A 7 64.56 -1.39 -5.77
N GLY A 8 65.53 -1.33 -4.85
CA GLY A 8 65.30 -1.59 -3.43
C GLY A 8 64.32 -0.60 -2.80
N LEU A 9 64.43 0.69 -3.11
CA LEU A 9 63.54 1.72 -2.57
C LEU A 9 62.09 1.56 -3.08
N LEU A 10 61.91 1.25 -4.36
CA LEU A 10 60.59 1.04 -4.97
C LEU A 10 59.85 -0.17 -4.41
N THR A 11 60.56 -1.26 -4.10
CA THR A 11 59.92 -2.46 -3.51
C THR A 11 59.42 -2.20 -2.10
N ILE A 12 60.20 -1.49 -1.27
CA ILE A 12 59.78 -1.12 0.09
C ILE A 12 58.57 -0.19 0.06
N ALA A 13 58.57 0.81 -0.83
CA ALA A 13 57.42 1.71 -0.99
C ALA A 13 56.15 0.97 -1.46
N GLY A 14 56.28 0.00 -2.37
CA GLY A 14 55.17 -0.83 -2.83
C GLY A 14 54.57 -1.70 -1.73
N VAL A 15 55.42 -2.30 -0.88
CA VAL A 15 54.97 -3.12 0.25
C VAL A 15 54.22 -2.27 1.29
N ILE A 16 54.73 -1.08 1.63
CA ILE A 16 54.06 -0.17 2.58
C ILE A 16 52.69 0.26 2.04
N THR A 17 52.61 0.60 0.75
CA THR A 17 51.35 1.00 0.11
C THR A 17 50.33 -0.15 0.13
N ALA A 18 50.77 -1.39 -0.12
CA ALA A 18 49.90 -2.56 -0.06
C ALA A 18 49.36 -2.81 1.36
N VAL A 19 50.19 -2.67 2.39
CA VAL A 19 49.77 -2.86 3.79
C VAL A 19 48.74 -1.81 4.21
N ILE A 20 48.92 -0.54 3.81
CA ILE A 20 47.95 0.53 4.11
C ILE A 20 46.61 0.27 3.39
N LEU A 21 46.65 -0.18 2.13
CA LEU A 21 45.46 -0.56 1.37
C LEU A 21 44.71 -1.73 2.02
N PHE A 22 45.43 -2.77 2.43
CA PHE A 22 44.80 -3.93 3.09
C PHE A 22 44.25 -3.59 4.48
N GLY A 23 44.92 -2.73 5.25
CA GLY A 23 44.42 -2.25 6.54
C GLY A 23 43.11 -1.47 6.42
N GLY A 24 43.04 -0.51 5.49
CA GLY A 24 41.83 0.30 5.26
C GLY A 24 40.63 -0.50 4.71
N LEU A 25 40.90 -1.60 3.99
CA LEU A 25 39.86 -2.51 3.53
C LEU A 25 39.27 -3.35 4.66
N THR A 26 40.02 -3.66 5.72
CA THR A 26 39.48 -4.44 6.85
C THR A 26 38.55 -3.63 7.75
N GLU A 27 38.86 -2.36 8.02
CA GLU A 27 38.01 -1.48 8.84
C GLU A 27 36.67 -1.18 8.12
N SER A 28 36.71 -0.91 6.81
CA SER A 28 35.51 -0.65 6.01
C SER A 28 34.58 -1.87 5.86
N VAL A 29 35.12 -3.09 5.80
CA VAL A 29 34.31 -4.32 5.76
C VAL A 29 33.64 -4.61 7.10
N GLN A 30 34.28 -4.24 8.21
CA GLN A 30 33.72 -4.42 9.55
C GLN A 30 32.63 -3.37 9.85
N GLU A 31 32.86 -2.10 9.50
CA GLU A 31 31.89 -1.00 9.65
C GLU A 31 30.68 -1.16 8.69
N ALA A 32 30.90 -1.63 7.46
CA ALA A 32 29.80 -2.01 6.56
C ALA A 32 29.01 -3.23 7.05
N GLY A 33 29.67 -4.17 7.72
CA GLY A 33 29.05 -5.36 8.30
C GLY A 33 28.13 -5.05 9.49
N GLU A 34 28.49 -4.07 10.33
CA GLU A 34 27.67 -3.65 11.47
C GLU A 34 26.50 -2.75 11.05
N ASN A 35 26.72 -1.81 10.11
CA ASN A 35 25.66 -0.96 9.56
C ASN A 35 24.60 -1.75 8.77
N THR A 36 24.98 -2.88 8.16
CA THR A 36 24.02 -3.73 7.43
C THR A 36 23.19 -4.60 8.40
N LYS A 37 23.76 -5.03 9.54
CA LYS A 37 23.04 -5.86 10.53
C LYS A 37 21.96 -5.08 11.27
N THR A 38 22.17 -3.80 11.59
CA THR A 38 21.16 -2.94 12.21
C THR A 38 20.07 -2.53 11.23
N THR A 39 20.43 -2.28 9.96
CA THR A 39 19.48 -1.91 8.90
C THR A 39 18.56 -3.08 8.48
N MET A 40 19.05 -4.33 8.47
CA MET A 40 18.21 -5.51 8.21
C MET A 40 17.28 -5.85 9.38
N ALA A 41 17.74 -5.66 10.63
CA ALA A 41 16.90 -5.88 11.80
C ALA A 41 15.71 -4.90 11.85
N GLN A 42 15.94 -3.61 11.58
CA GLN A 42 14.85 -2.62 11.48
C GLN A 42 13.90 -2.87 10.31
N SER A 43 14.40 -3.33 9.16
CA SER A 43 13.57 -3.65 7.99
C SER A 43 12.72 -4.92 8.19
N GLU A 44 13.21 -5.93 8.92
CA GLU A 44 12.39 -7.08 9.32
C GLU A 44 11.41 -6.77 10.44
N GLU A 45 11.75 -5.88 11.37
CA GLU A 45 10.84 -5.42 12.42
C GLU A 45 9.64 -4.66 11.83
N GLN A 46 9.88 -3.78 10.85
CA GLN A 46 8.84 -3.10 10.06
C GLN A 46 8.01 -4.06 9.18
N ARG A 47 8.53 -5.26 8.89
CA ARG A 47 7.79 -6.31 8.17
C ARG A 47 6.91 -7.15 9.10
N LYS A 48 7.03 -7.00 10.42
CA LYS A 48 6.32 -7.84 11.40
C LYS A 48 5.13 -7.14 12.08
N SER A 49 4.96 -5.83 11.99
CA SER A 49 3.73 -5.17 12.46
C SER A 49 2.84 -4.82 11.28
N GLY A 50 1.53 -5.08 11.40
CA GLY A 50 0.56 -4.81 10.35
C GLY A 50 -0.79 -4.55 10.99
N ILE A 51 -1.50 -3.55 10.50
CA ILE A 51 -2.84 -3.22 10.98
C ILE A 51 -3.81 -3.12 9.80
N THR A 52 -5.07 -3.45 10.04
CA THR A 52 -6.15 -3.29 9.07
C THR A 52 -7.39 -2.81 9.78
N ILE A 53 -7.91 -1.65 9.40
CA ILE A 53 -9.18 -1.10 9.84
C ILE A 53 -10.29 -1.89 9.14
N LEU A 54 -11.14 -2.52 9.95
CA LEU A 54 -12.23 -3.35 9.47
C LEU A 54 -13.48 -2.52 9.21
N GLU A 55 -13.82 -1.62 10.13
CA GLU A 55 -15.07 -0.87 10.11
C GLU A 55 -14.98 0.38 10.97
N VAL A 56 -15.73 1.40 10.56
CA VAL A 56 -15.91 2.66 11.29
C VAL A 56 -17.40 2.96 11.35
N LEU A 57 -17.93 3.15 12.56
CA LEU A 57 -19.31 3.55 12.80
C LEU A 57 -19.34 4.89 13.52
N VAL A 58 -20.18 5.80 13.06
CA VAL A 58 -20.36 7.13 13.66
C VAL A 58 -21.78 7.23 14.21
N ASN A 59 -21.95 7.85 15.37
CA ASN A 59 -23.28 8.11 15.91
C ASN A 59 -24.04 9.15 15.05
N SER A 60 -25.35 9.25 15.25
CA SER A 60 -26.21 10.17 14.47
C SER A 60 -25.78 11.64 14.55
N ASP A 61 -25.13 12.00 15.65
CA ASP A 61 -24.79 13.38 15.97
C ASP A 61 -23.33 13.72 15.59
N GLY A 62 -22.59 12.76 15.03
CA GLY A 62 -21.18 12.93 14.63
C GLY A 62 -20.18 13.09 15.78
N SER A 63 -20.65 13.05 17.03
CA SER A 63 -19.88 13.32 18.24
C SER A 63 -19.17 12.09 18.82
N GLU A 64 -19.50 10.89 18.36
CA GLU A 64 -18.80 9.66 18.73
C GLU A 64 -18.58 8.77 17.50
N MET A 65 -17.39 8.19 17.44
CA MET A 65 -16.97 7.29 16.37
C MET A 65 -16.34 6.03 16.97
N THR A 66 -16.82 4.87 16.56
CA THR A 66 -16.27 3.56 16.93
C THR A 66 -15.49 3.00 15.75
N ILE A 67 -14.25 2.59 16.00
CA ILE A 67 -13.35 2.04 14.99
C ILE A 67 -12.93 0.63 15.42
N TRP A 68 -13.08 -0.33 14.51
CA TRP A 68 -12.55 -1.68 14.68
C TRP A 68 -11.33 -1.85 13.79
N ALA A 69 -10.22 -2.27 14.36
CA ALA A 69 -8.99 -2.57 13.65
C ALA A 69 -8.48 -3.96 14.05
N LYS A 70 -7.81 -4.66 13.15
CA LYS A 70 -7.20 -5.97 13.39
C LYS A 70 -5.69 -5.89 13.25
N ASN A 71 -4.97 -6.54 14.17
CA ASN A 71 -3.52 -6.73 14.02
C ASN A 71 -3.31 -7.85 13.00
N THR A 72 -2.81 -7.50 11.82
CA THR A 72 -2.48 -8.41 10.72
C THR A 72 -0.98 -8.71 10.65
N GLY A 73 -0.19 -8.10 11.54
CA GLY A 73 1.22 -8.39 11.72
C GLY A 73 1.48 -9.71 12.45
N SER A 74 2.77 -10.03 12.55
CA SER A 74 3.33 -11.15 13.31
C SER A 74 3.78 -10.75 14.72
N ASN A 75 3.87 -9.45 15.01
CA ASN A 75 4.28 -8.90 16.30
C ASN A 75 3.10 -8.30 17.06
N GLU A 76 3.24 -8.28 18.39
CA GLU A 76 2.30 -7.63 19.29
C GLU A 76 2.50 -6.11 19.29
N ILE A 77 1.40 -5.34 19.28
CA ILE A 77 1.44 -3.86 19.27
C ILE A 77 1.25 -3.33 20.69
N GLN A 78 2.23 -2.57 21.17
CA GLN A 78 2.23 -1.90 22.47
C GLN A 78 3.22 -0.71 22.53
N PRO A 79 2.98 0.30 23.37
CA PRO A 79 1.75 0.53 24.13
C PRO A 79 0.66 1.15 23.24
N LEU A 80 -0.61 0.79 23.49
CA LEU A 80 -1.72 1.26 22.66
C LEU A 80 -1.96 2.77 22.78
N GLU A 81 -1.67 3.38 23.92
CA GLU A 81 -1.77 4.83 24.11
C GLU A 81 -0.87 5.68 23.19
N LYS A 82 0.11 5.05 22.54
CA LYS A 82 0.99 5.70 21.55
C LYS A 82 0.53 5.48 20.10
N LEU A 83 -0.69 4.97 19.89
CA LEU A 83 -1.30 4.99 18.57
C LEU A 83 -1.63 6.43 18.18
N ASP A 84 -1.27 6.79 16.96
CA ASP A 84 -1.67 8.07 16.38
C ASP A 84 -2.92 7.88 15.54
N VAL A 85 -3.94 8.70 15.81
CA VAL A 85 -5.22 8.66 15.09
C VAL A 85 -5.45 10.02 14.44
N PHE A 86 -5.49 10.01 13.11
CA PHE A 86 -5.78 11.19 12.31
C PHE A 86 -7.13 11.04 11.64
N LEU A 87 -7.86 12.13 11.56
CA LEU A 87 -9.15 12.20 10.90
C LEU A 87 -9.09 13.35 9.91
N LEU A 88 -9.41 13.09 8.65
CA LEU A 88 -9.38 14.07 7.58
C LEU A 88 -10.72 14.05 6.85
N ASP A 89 -11.14 15.23 6.42
CA ASP A 89 -12.22 15.38 5.46
C ASP A 89 -11.78 14.88 4.08
N ILE A 90 -12.72 14.43 3.25
CA ILE A 90 -12.37 13.83 1.97
C ILE A 90 -11.74 14.81 0.99
N ASP A 91 -12.07 16.09 1.13
CA ASP A 91 -11.49 17.17 0.34
C ASP A 91 -10.12 17.62 0.87
N GLY A 92 -9.69 17.09 2.02
CA GLY A 92 -8.41 17.41 2.66
C GLY A 92 -8.35 18.83 3.24
N LEU A 93 -9.47 19.54 3.30
CA LEU A 93 -9.57 20.92 3.78
C LEU A 93 -9.64 21.01 5.30
N TRP A 94 -10.13 19.96 5.95
CA TRP A 94 -10.17 19.83 7.40
C TRP A 94 -9.47 18.54 7.81
N GLY A 95 -8.75 18.61 8.92
CA GLY A 95 -8.19 17.44 9.56
C GLY A 95 -7.90 17.70 11.02
N ASP A 96 -7.87 16.64 11.80
CA ASP A 96 -7.65 16.69 13.24
C ASP A 96 -6.79 15.50 13.69
N TYR A 97 -5.98 15.77 14.71
CA TYR A 97 -5.24 14.75 15.44
C TYR A 97 -5.99 14.42 16.72
N ILE A 98 -6.59 13.24 16.76
CA ILE A 98 -7.37 12.82 17.92
C ILE A 98 -6.38 12.36 19.00
N THR A 99 -6.40 13.05 20.14
CA THR A 99 -5.43 12.76 21.22
C THR A 99 -5.91 11.58 22.06
N TYR A 100 -4.99 10.69 22.45
CA TYR A 100 -5.33 9.61 23.38
C TYR A 100 -5.72 10.19 24.75
N SER A 101 -6.87 9.76 25.27
CA SER A 101 -7.25 10.02 26.66
C SER A 101 -8.09 8.86 27.18
N PRO A 102 -7.76 8.27 28.34
CA PRO A 102 -8.54 7.15 28.90
C PRO A 102 -9.96 7.57 29.29
N THR A 103 -10.17 8.88 29.53
CA THR A 103 -11.49 9.47 29.81
C THR A 103 -11.86 10.49 28.74
N PRO A 104 -13.09 10.47 28.21
CA PRO A 104 -13.50 11.46 27.22
C PRO A 104 -13.44 12.87 27.79
N SER A 105 -12.92 13.81 27.02
CA SER A 105 -13.00 15.24 27.32
C SER A 105 -14.32 15.80 26.81
N THR A 106 -14.81 16.90 27.38
CA THR A 106 -15.99 17.62 26.87
C THR A 106 -15.64 18.71 25.85
N ASN A 107 -14.37 19.13 25.81
CA ASN A 107 -13.94 20.30 25.04
C ASN A 107 -12.84 19.98 24.03
N GLN A 108 -12.44 18.70 23.94
CA GLN A 108 -11.37 18.26 23.07
C GLN A 108 -11.72 16.91 22.45
N ASN A 109 -11.28 16.74 21.20
CA ASN A 109 -11.42 15.49 20.49
C ASN A 109 -10.41 14.48 21.06
N THR A 110 -10.93 13.37 21.58
CA THR A 110 -10.12 12.38 22.29
C THR A 110 -10.51 10.97 21.85
N TRP A 111 -9.56 10.04 21.89
CA TRP A 111 -9.86 8.63 21.65
C TRP A 111 -9.40 7.77 22.82
N ARG A 112 -10.09 6.65 23.02
CA ARG A 112 -9.75 5.66 24.05
C ARG A 112 -9.84 4.24 23.54
N VAL A 113 -9.13 3.35 24.23
CA VAL A 113 -9.30 1.91 24.10
C VAL A 113 -10.66 1.52 24.68
N SER A 114 -11.51 0.91 23.86
CA SER A 114 -12.76 0.30 24.34
C SER A 114 -12.54 -1.17 24.68
N ARG A 115 -12.06 -1.97 23.71
CA ARG A 115 -11.89 -3.42 23.85
C ARG A 115 -10.74 -3.97 22.98
N PRO A 116 -9.98 -4.97 23.44
CA PRO A 116 -9.87 -5.40 24.82
C PRO A 116 -9.27 -4.27 25.70
N ALA A 117 -9.75 -4.14 26.94
CA ALA A 117 -9.31 -3.07 27.83
C ALA A 117 -7.88 -3.33 28.33
N ASN A 118 -6.97 -2.39 28.07
CA ASN A 118 -5.61 -2.34 28.62
C ASN A 118 -4.77 -3.62 28.47
N THR A 119 -4.83 -4.26 27.30
CA THR A 119 -3.97 -5.41 27.00
C THR A 119 -3.13 -5.15 25.76
N ILE A 120 -2.02 -5.88 25.69
CA ILE A 120 -1.19 -6.04 24.51
C ILE A 120 -2.08 -6.46 23.32
N TRP A 121 -1.96 -5.78 22.17
CA TRP A 121 -2.74 -6.11 20.98
C TRP A 121 -2.03 -7.18 20.16
N LYS A 122 -2.46 -8.43 20.35
CA LYS A 122 -1.81 -9.61 19.75
C LYS A 122 -2.12 -9.77 18.26
N PRO A 123 -1.22 -10.41 17.50
CA PRO A 123 -1.50 -10.85 16.14
C PRO A 123 -2.83 -11.58 16.02
N GLY A 124 -3.67 -11.16 15.07
CA GLY A 124 -4.97 -11.76 14.80
C GLY A 124 -6.12 -11.24 15.65
N ASP A 125 -5.86 -10.49 16.73
CA ASP A 125 -6.91 -9.92 17.58
C ASP A 125 -7.51 -8.64 16.95
N THR A 126 -8.81 -8.44 17.20
CA THR A 126 -9.52 -7.21 16.86
C THR A 126 -9.52 -6.25 18.06
N PHE A 127 -9.08 -5.03 17.80
CA PHE A 127 -9.06 -3.90 18.70
C PHE A 127 -10.20 -2.93 18.35
N GLN A 128 -10.90 -2.47 19.38
CA GLN A 128 -11.98 -1.50 19.30
C GLN A 128 -11.52 -0.21 19.98
N LEU A 129 -11.52 0.85 19.19
CA LEU A 129 -11.23 2.21 19.58
C LEU A 129 -12.52 3.03 19.58
N LEU A 130 -12.66 3.91 20.57
CA LEU A 130 -13.78 4.86 20.62
C LEU A 130 -13.24 6.28 20.64
N ALA A 131 -13.56 7.06 19.61
CA ALA A 131 -13.26 8.47 19.49
C ALA A 131 -14.48 9.30 19.91
N SER A 132 -14.26 10.30 20.77
CA SER A 132 -15.21 11.29 21.21
C SER A 132 -14.81 12.63 20.61
N LEU A 133 -15.73 13.24 19.86
CA LEU A 133 -15.52 14.42 19.03
C LEU A 133 -16.45 15.58 19.43
N PRO A 134 -16.45 16.04 20.69
CA PRO A 134 -17.37 17.10 21.13
C PRO A 134 -16.95 18.50 20.65
N ALA A 135 -15.67 18.71 20.33
CA ALA A 135 -15.20 20.01 19.85
C ALA A 135 -15.59 20.22 18.38
N ASN A 136 -15.34 19.20 17.55
CA ASN A 136 -15.64 19.22 16.12
C ASN A 136 -16.41 17.93 15.74
N PRO A 137 -17.73 17.87 15.96
CA PRO A 137 -18.54 16.74 15.52
C PRO A 137 -18.49 16.59 14.00
N LEU A 138 -18.56 15.34 13.53
CA LEU A 138 -18.58 15.04 12.10
C LEU A 138 -19.88 15.51 11.45
N ALA A 139 -19.78 16.43 10.50
CA ALA A 139 -20.91 16.86 9.66
C ALA A 139 -21.20 15.79 8.61
N SER A 140 -22.34 15.84 7.92
CA SER A 140 -22.62 14.84 6.88
C SER A 140 -21.70 15.03 5.66
N ASN A 141 -20.58 14.32 5.64
CA ASN A 141 -19.59 14.30 4.56
C ASN A 141 -18.82 12.97 4.53
N GLY A 142 -17.98 12.79 3.51
CA GLY A 142 -16.96 11.75 3.46
C GLY A 142 -15.74 12.11 4.30
N TYR A 143 -15.23 11.13 5.04
CA TYR A 143 -14.05 11.26 5.89
C TYR A 143 -13.11 10.09 5.69
N THR A 144 -11.86 10.34 6.03
CA THR A 144 -10.80 9.35 6.08
C THR A 144 -10.26 9.31 7.50
N VAL A 145 -10.25 8.13 8.12
CA VAL A 145 -9.50 7.89 9.36
C VAL A 145 -8.21 7.15 9.04
N THR A 146 -7.12 7.58 9.66
CA THR A 146 -5.82 6.91 9.60
C THR A 146 -5.40 6.53 11.01
N ILE A 147 -4.96 5.29 11.18
CA ILE A 147 -4.32 4.83 12.42
C ILE A 147 -2.86 4.53 12.11
N THR A 148 -1.95 5.02 12.94
CA THR A 148 -0.52 4.69 12.88
C THR A 148 -0.08 4.09 14.20
N THR A 149 0.64 2.98 14.14
CA THR A 149 1.22 2.28 15.29
C THR A 149 2.56 2.89 15.72
N PRO A 150 3.02 2.64 16.96
CA PRO A 150 4.33 3.13 17.42
C PRO A 150 5.51 2.58 16.60
N ASP A 151 5.30 1.46 15.91
CA ASP A 151 6.26 0.85 14.99
C ASP A 151 6.14 1.34 13.54
N PHE A 152 5.36 2.41 13.31
CA PHE A 152 5.13 3.10 12.04
C PHE A 152 4.31 2.33 10.99
N SER A 153 3.67 1.22 11.36
CA SER A 153 2.65 0.61 10.51
C SER A 153 1.38 1.46 10.50
N LYS A 154 0.77 1.59 9.33
CA LYS A 154 -0.38 2.48 9.14
C LYS A 154 -1.46 1.80 8.31
N ASP A 155 -2.70 2.18 8.58
CA ASP A 155 -3.82 1.86 7.71
C ASP A 155 -4.83 3.00 7.67
N GLU A 156 -5.57 3.07 6.57
CA GLU A 156 -6.45 4.16 6.22
C GLU A 156 -7.83 3.62 5.81
N TYR A 157 -8.89 4.22 6.34
CA TYR A 157 -10.27 3.81 6.05
C TYR A 157 -11.12 5.01 5.72
N ARG A 158 -11.82 4.94 4.59
CA ARG A 158 -12.76 5.97 4.13
C ARG A 158 -14.19 5.58 4.48
N PHE A 159 -14.95 6.51 5.03
CA PHE A 159 -16.33 6.33 5.42
C PHE A 159 -17.12 7.62 5.16
N ASP A 160 -18.43 7.49 4.98
CA ASP A 160 -19.32 8.64 4.83
C ASP A 160 -20.21 8.74 6.07
N THR A 161 -20.36 9.96 6.57
CA THR A 161 -21.29 10.29 7.65
C THR A 161 -22.49 10.99 7.02
N GLY A 162 -23.66 10.50 7.34
CA GLY A 162 -24.92 10.95 6.80
C GLY A 162 -26.00 10.05 7.34
N PRO A 163 -27.28 10.36 7.10
CA PRO A 163 -28.31 9.42 7.47
C PRO A 163 -27.97 8.10 6.79
N VAL A 164 -27.60 7.10 7.60
CA VAL A 164 -27.74 5.71 7.20
C VAL A 164 -29.20 5.61 6.77
N SER A 165 -29.43 5.63 5.46
CA SER A 165 -30.70 5.20 4.92
C SER A 165 -30.79 3.76 5.36
N LEU A 166 -31.48 3.54 6.48
CA LEU A 166 -31.96 2.24 6.87
C LEU A 166 -32.84 1.84 5.69
N ALA A 167 -32.27 1.12 4.74
CA ALA A 167 -33.07 0.29 3.86
C ALA A 167 -33.94 -0.52 4.81
N PRO A 168 -35.28 -0.32 4.81
CA PRO A 168 -36.13 -0.97 5.78
C PRO A 168 -35.91 -2.47 5.63
N THR A 169 -35.62 -3.13 6.75
CA THR A 169 -35.56 -4.59 6.83
C THR A 169 -36.78 -5.15 6.09
N PRO A 170 -36.62 -6.05 5.10
CA PRO A 170 -37.76 -6.54 4.35
C PRO A 170 -38.69 -7.27 5.32
N THR A 171 -39.82 -6.63 5.62
CA THR A 171 -40.94 -7.32 6.26
C THR A 171 -41.44 -8.37 5.27
N PRO A 172 -41.64 -9.64 5.67
CA PRO A 172 -42.18 -10.66 4.78
C PRO A 172 -43.62 -10.27 4.39
N GLY A 173 -43.80 -9.71 3.20
CA GLY A 173 -45.08 -9.35 2.59
C GLY A 173 -45.25 -10.06 1.25
N PRO A 174 -46.48 -10.43 0.87
CA PRO A 174 -46.73 -11.46 -0.13
C PRO A 174 -46.29 -11.06 -1.54
N ALA A 175 -45.82 -12.05 -2.29
CA ALA A 175 -45.29 -11.92 -3.64
C ALA A 175 -46.24 -11.16 -4.57
N ILE A 176 -45.77 -10.04 -5.09
CA ILE A 176 -46.35 -9.37 -6.25
C ILE A 176 -45.25 -9.13 -7.30
N THR A 177 -45.60 -9.53 -8.51
CA THR A 177 -44.85 -9.56 -9.77
C THR A 177 -44.00 -8.32 -10.04
N PRO A 178 -42.76 -8.44 -10.57
CA PRO A 178 -41.85 -7.32 -10.71
C PRO A 178 -42.32 -6.32 -11.79
N THR A 179 -42.49 -5.07 -11.37
CA THR A 179 -42.50 -3.88 -12.23
C THR A 179 -41.04 -3.49 -12.49
N PRO A 180 -40.63 -3.14 -13.73
CA PRO A 180 -39.23 -2.86 -14.05
C PRO A 180 -38.71 -1.66 -13.24
N THR A 181 -37.68 -1.92 -12.42
CA THR A 181 -36.94 -0.89 -11.69
C THR A 181 -36.03 -0.15 -12.66
N LEU A 182 -36.14 1.18 -12.72
CA LEU A 182 -35.18 2.01 -13.42
C LEU A 182 -33.84 1.91 -12.70
N THR A 183 -32.87 1.26 -13.37
CA THR A 183 -31.50 1.09 -12.91
C THR A 183 -30.88 2.44 -12.53
N PRO A 184 -30.25 2.58 -11.35
CA PRO A 184 -29.50 3.79 -11.03
C PRO A 184 -28.38 3.96 -12.06
N THR A 185 -28.32 5.15 -12.68
CA THR A 185 -27.22 5.49 -13.59
C THR A 185 -25.91 5.34 -12.83
N PRO A 186 -25.03 4.38 -13.19
CA PRO A 186 -23.75 4.22 -12.52
C PRO A 186 -22.94 5.50 -12.71
N THR A 187 -22.30 5.95 -11.63
CA THR A 187 -21.12 6.82 -11.71
C THR A 187 -20.24 6.30 -12.85
N PRO A 188 -19.78 7.13 -13.80
CA PRO A 188 -19.11 6.65 -14.99
C PRO A 188 -17.93 5.77 -14.58
N ILE A 189 -18.10 4.46 -14.79
CA ILE A 189 -17.00 3.51 -14.84
C ILE A 189 -16.10 4.05 -15.94
N PRO A 190 -14.82 4.29 -15.65
CA PRO A 190 -13.95 4.82 -16.66
C PRO A 190 -13.91 3.82 -17.82
N SER A 191 -14.26 4.28 -19.02
CA SER A 191 -14.60 3.45 -20.17
C SER A 191 -13.49 2.44 -20.49
N GLY A 192 -13.72 1.18 -20.13
CA GLY A 192 -12.85 0.05 -20.41
C GLY A 192 -13.58 -1.25 -20.10
N SER A 193 -13.66 -2.17 -21.06
CA SER A 193 -14.13 -3.54 -20.83
C SER A 193 -12.92 -4.42 -20.56
N CYS A 194 -12.91 -5.13 -19.44
CA CYS A 194 -11.92 -6.16 -19.15
C CYS A 194 -12.64 -7.42 -18.65
N THR A 195 -12.31 -8.56 -19.26
CA THR A 195 -12.83 -9.87 -18.84
C THR A 195 -11.66 -10.67 -18.27
N PRO A 196 -11.58 -10.88 -16.95
CA PRO A 196 -10.49 -11.64 -16.35
C PRO A 196 -10.58 -13.10 -16.81
N THR A 197 -9.43 -13.71 -17.09
CA THR A 197 -9.34 -15.12 -17.47
C THR A 197 -8.86 -15.94 -16.27
N SER A 198 -9.31 -17.20 -16.18
CA SER A 198 -8.78 -18.12 -15.17
C SER A 198 -7.29 -18.38 -15.41
N PRO A 199 -6.45 -18.47 -14.35
CA PRO A 199 -5.06 -18.91 -14.46
C PRO A 199 -4.93 -20.21 -15.24
N GLY A 200 -4.02 -20.24 -16.22
CA GLY A 200 -3.77 -21.37 -17.13
C GLY A 200 -2.30 -21.83 -17.10
N ALA A 201 -1.82 -22.45 -18.18
CA ALA A 201 -0.42 -22.89 -18.30
C ALA A 201 0.58 -21.71 -18.21
N ALA A 202 1.85 -22.01 -17.91
CA ALA A 202 2.90 -21.01 -17.71
C ALA A 202 3.15 -20.12 -18.95
N PRO A 203 3.44 -18.80 -18.77
CA PRO A 203 3.61 -18.09 -17.50
C PRO A 203 2.27 -17.79 -16.80
N VAL A 204 2.26 -17.79 -15.46
CA VAL A 204 1.04 -17.61 -14.65
C VAL A 204 1.06 -16.26 -13.92
N LEU A 205 -0.04 -15.51 -14.02
CA LEU A 205 -0.25 -14.24 -13.32
C LEU A 205 -1.31 -14.41 -12.23
N ASN A 206 -0.89 -14.41 -10.96
CA ASN A 206 -1.78 -14.67 -9.83
C ASN A 206 -2.54 -13.41 -9.40
N SER A 207 -1.83 -12.28 -9.31
CA SER A 207 -2.44 -11.00 -8.91
C SER A 207 -1.60 -9.80 -9.31
N ILE A 208 -2.26 -8.66 -9.47
CA ILE A 208 -1.63 -7.34 -9.62
C ILE A 208 -2.22 -6.40 -8.57
N ALA A 209 -1.38 -5.63 -7.89
CA ALA A 209 -1.81 -4.66 -6.88
C ALA A 209 -1.05 -3.34 -7.04
N THR A 210 -1.62 -2.23 -6.58
CA THR A 210 -0.92 -0.94 -6.52
C THR A 210 0.29 -1.04 -5.59
N SER A 211 1.45 -0.55 -6.03
CA SER A 211 2.65 -0.49 -5.19
C SER A 211 2.41 0.44 -4.01
N THR A 212 2.67 -0.06 -2.80
CA THR A 212 2.74 0.74 -1.58
C THR A 212 4.12 1.37 -1.36
N GLY A 213 5.13 0.94 -2.14
CA GLY A 213 6.47 1.52 -2.17
C GLY A 213 6.57 2.75 -3.07
N TYR A 214 7.55 3.61 -2.81
CA TYR A 214 7.85 4.74 -3.69
C TYR A 214 8.57 4.25 -4.96
N PRO A 215 8.19 4.70 -6.17
CA PRO A 215 7.09 5.62 -6.50
C PRO A 215 5.71 4.94 -6.59
N ARG A 216 4.65 5.67 -6.22
CA ARG A 216 3.23 5.20 -6.22
C ARG A 216 2.63 4.95 -7.62
N GLN A 217 3.40 5.16 -8.69
CA GLN A 217 3.00 4.89 -10.08
C GLN A 217 3.34 3.45 -10.53
N MET A 218 3.85 2.62 -9.62
CA MET A 218 4.16 1.22 -9.92
C MET A 218 3.03 0.28 -9.50
N LEU A 219 2.88 -0.84 -10.21
CA LEU A 219 2.10 -1.98 -9.75
C LEU A 219 3.02 -3.14 -9.39
N ALA A 220 2.69 -3.81 -8.29
CA ALA A 220 3.31 -5.05 -7.87
C ALA A 220 2.70 -6.23 -8.64
N VAL A 221 3.55 -7.17 -9.04
CA VAL A 221 3.17 -8.38 -9.77
C VAL A 221 3.46 -9.60 -8.92
N ASN A 222 2.45 -10.46 -8.76
CA ASN A 222 2.62 -11.79 -8.20
C ASN A 222 2.37 -12.84 -9.29
N GLY A 223 3.44 -13.49 -9.75
CA GLY A 223 3.39 -14.44 -10.86
C GLY A 223 4.78 -14.87 -11.32
N ASP A 224 4.83 -15.74 -12.33
CA ASP A 224 6.09 -16.15 -12.96
C ASP A 224 6.54 -15.08 -13.96
N THR A 225 7.39 -14.17 -13.48
CA THR A 225 7.90 -13.05 -14.28
C THR A 225 9.27 -13.32 -14.89
N SER A 226 9.89 -14.49 -14.63
CA SER A 226 11.24 -14.78 -15.10
C SER A 226 11.26 -14.91 -16.63
N GLY A 227 11.95 -13.98 -17.31
CA GLY A 227 11.99 -13.93 -18.77
C GLY A 227 10.65 -13.59 -19.44
N ALA A 228 9.66 -13.10 -18.67
CA ALA A 228 8.36 -12.69 -19.19
C ALA A 228 8.24 -11.15 -19.25
N SER A 229 7.73 -10.62 -20.35
CA SER A 229 7.34 -9.21 -20.45
C SER A 229 5.92 -9.00 -19.95
N ILE A 230 5.65 -7.82 -19.41
CA ILE A 230 4.29 -7.44 -19.03
C ILE A 230 3.62 -6.85 -20.27
N VAL A 231 2.39 -7.27 -20.52
CA VAL A 231 1.61 -6.85 -21.67
C VAL A 231 0.40 -6.10 -21.17
N TRP A 232 0.31 -4.83 -21.54
CA TRP A 232 -0.76 -3.91 -21.17
C TRP A 232 -1.75 -3.74 -22.32
N ASN A 233 -3.03 -3.66 -22.00
CA ASN A 233 -4.14 -3.54 -22.95
C ASN A 233 -4.30 -4.77 -23.86
N VAL A 234 -4.15 -5.96 -23.28
CA VAL A 234 -4.36 -7.23 -24.00
C VAL A 234 -5.85 -7.48 -24.23
N ASP A 235 -6.27 -7.71 -25.47
CA ASP A 235 -7.69 -7.94 -25.78
C ASP A 235 -8.06 -9.43 -25.60
N VAL A 236 -7.34 -10.31 -26.29
CA VAL A 236 -7.48 -11.77 -26.20
C VAL A 236 -6.09 -12.40 -26.02
N PRO A 237 -5.90 -13.37 -25.11
CA PRO A 237 -4.61 -14.03 -24.95
C PRO A 237 -4.13 -14.64 -26.29
N GLY A 238 -2.93 -14.26 -26.73
CA GLY A 238 -2.33 -14.77 -27.98
C GLY A 238 -2.74 -14.06 -29.28
N VAL A 239 -3.59 -13.02 -29.24
CA VAL A 239 -3.92 -12.19 -30.40
C VAL A 239 -3.20 -10.84 -30.28
N ALA A 240 -2.45 -10.45 -31.30
CA ALA A 240 -1.75 -9.16 -31.31
C ALA A 240 -2.77 -8.00 -31.41
N ASN A 241 -2.78 -7.12 -30.40
CA ASN A 241 -3.56 -5.89 -30.41
C ASN A 241 -2.66 -4.71 -30.80
N PRO A 242 -3.03 -3.86 -31.78
CA PRO A 242 -2.23 -2.68 -32.15
C PRO A 242 -2.08 -1.64 -31.02
N ASN A 243 -2.97 -1.67 -30.01
CA ASN A 243 -2.91 -0.79 -28.84
C ASN A 243 -2.24 -1.46 -27.63
N GLU A 244 -1.60 -2.60 -27.86
CA GLU A 244 -0.88 -3.34 -26.85
C GLU A 244 0.46 -2.67 -26.55
N ILE A 245 0.76 -2.48 -25.26
CA ILE A 245 2.06 -1.97 -24.82
C ILE A 245 2.81 -3.11 -24.13
N THR A 246 3.95 -3.50 -24.69
CA THR A 246 4.85 -4.47 -24.07
C THR A 246 5.87 -3.74 -23.20
N ILE A 247 5.88 -4.06 -21.91
CA ILE A 247 6.84 -3.59 -20.92
C ILE A 247 7.84 -4.72 -20.69
N THR A 248 9.02 -4.58 -21.28
CA THR A 248 10.09 -5.58 -21.19
C THR A 248 10.63 -5.64 -19.77
N THR A 249 10.52 -6.81 -19.14
CA THR A 249 11.20 -7.08 -17.87
C THR A 249 12.53 -7.76 -18.17
N GLY A 250 13.57 -7.48 -17.39
CA GLY A 250 14.90 -8.08 -17.62
C GLY A 250 14.90 -9.60 -17.45
N GLN A 251 16.01 -10.26 -17.78
CA GLN A 251 16.16 -11.72 -17.71
C GLN A 251 15.87 -12.31 -16.31
N GLY A 252 15.95 -11.50 -15.24
CA GLY A 252 15.58 -11.87 -13.86
C GLY A 252 14.10 -11.71 -13.50
N GLY A 253 13.26 -11.26 -14.43
CA GLY A 253 11.88 -10.87 -14.18
C GLY A 253 11.75 -9.54 -13.43
N THR A 254 10.52 -9.13 -13.17
CA THR A 254 10.26 -7.98 -12.29
C THR A 254 9.22 -8.31 -11.24
N ARG A 255 9.33 -7.64 -10.10
CA ARG A 255 8.29 -7.60 -9.06
C ARG A 255 7.38 -6.40 -9.20
N TYR A 256 7.82 -5.39 -9.96
CA TYR A 256 7.11 -4.13 -10.14
C TYR A 256 7.22 -3.62 -11.58
N PHE A 257 6.18 -2.96 -12.07
CA PHE A 257 6.24 -2.24 -13.33
C PHE A 257 5.56 -0.88 -13.22
N GLN A 258 6.01 0.08 -14.02
CA GLN A 258 5.40 1.40 -14.08
C GLN A 258 4.17 1.35 -14.98
N ILE A 259 3.11 2.06 -14.58
CA ILE A 259 1.95 2.31 -15.44
C ILE A 259 2.43 3.11 -16.67
N PRO A 260 2.01 2.77 -17.90
CA PRO A 260 2.32 3.57 -19.08
C PRO A 260 1.91 5.04 -18.89
N ASP A 261 2.79 5.98 -19.28
CA ASP A 261 2.59 7.43 -19.05
C ASP A 261 1.35 8.01 -19.74
N ASN A 262 0.84 7.33 -20.76
CA ASN A 262 -0.36 7.71 -21.52
C ASN A 262 -1.63 6.97 -21.05
N ALA A 263 -1.57 6.17 -19.97
CA ALA A 263 -2.72 5.49 -19.43
C ALA A 263 -3.70 6.49 -18.80
N ALA A 264 -4.83 6.69 -19.46
CA ALA A 264 -5.94 7.46 -18.92
C ALA A 264 -6.63 6.71 -17.77
N PRO A 265 -7.44 7.37 -16.94
CA PRO A 265 -8.27 6.67 -15.96
C PRO A 265 -9.23 5.74 -16.71
N ALA A 266 -9.07 4.43 -16.52
CA ALA A 266 -9.80 3.33 -17.18
C ALA A 266 -9.45 1.97 -16.55
N ILE A 267 -10.20 0.95 -16.94
CA ILE A 267 -9.88 -0.45 -16.62
C ILE A 267 -9.05 -1.00 -17.78
N TYR A 268 -7.86 -1.53 -17.47
CA TYR A 268 -6.94 -2.09 -18.44
C TYR A 268 -6.73 -3.59 -18.21
N PRO A 269 -6.83 -4.42 -19.24
CA PRO A 269 -6.44 -5.82 -19.18
C PRO A 269 -4.91 -5.95 -19.23
N VAL A 270 -4.34 -6.72 -18.29
CA VAL A 270 -2.90 -6.94 -18.17
C VAL A 270 -2.58 -8.43 -18.10
N ALA A 271 -1.52 -8.86 -18.78
CA ALA A 271 -1.02 -10.23 -18.78
C ALA A 271 0.52 -10.29 -18.78
N LEU A 272 1.09 -11.48 -18.61
CA LEU A 272 2.50 -11.79 -18.81
C LEU A 272 2.70 -12.52 -20.14
N ARG A 273 3.78 -12.23 -20.85
CA ARG A 273 4.14 -12.90 -22.11
C ARG A 273 5.59 -13.35 -22.12
N ALA A 274 5.81 -14.64 -22.37
CA ALA A 274 7.13 -15.24 -22.51
C ALA A 274 7.20 -16.01 -23.84
N GLY A 275 7.92 -15.46 -24.81
CA GLY A 275 7.94 -16.00 -26.18
C GLY A 275 6.55 -16.00 -26.81
N ALA A 276 6.07 -17.18 -27.21
CA ALA A 276 4.72 -17.36 -27.80
C ALA A 276 3.60 -17.52 -26.74
N ASN A 277 3.94 -17.67 -25.46
CA ASN A 277 2.97 -17.96 -24.41
C ASN A 277 2.50 -16.68 -23.73
N THR A 278 1.18 -16.54 -23.53
CA THR A 278 0.55 -15.43 -22.79
C THR A 278 -0.23 -15.98 -21.60
N SER A 279 -0.11 -15.35 -20.44
CA SER A 279 -0.82 -15.73 -19.21
C SER A 279 -2.32 -15.42 -19.27
N ASN A 280 -3.01 -15.72 -18.18
CA ASN A 280 -4.34 -15.18 -17.92
C ASN A 280 -4.34 -13.64 -17.80
N ILE A 281 -5.51 -13.04 -18.07
CA ILE A 281 -5.73 -11.60 -17.98
C ILE A 281 -6.19 -11.22 -16.57
N VAL A 282 -5.55 -10.21 -16.00
CA VAL A 282 -5.97 -9.53 -14.76
C VAL A 282 -6.37 -8.10 -15.09
N CYS A 283 -7.51 -7.65 -14.56
CA CYS A 283 -8.00 -6.29 -14.76
C CYS A 283 -7.37 -5.32 -13.77
N VAL A 284 -6.72 -4.28 -14.27
CA VAL A 284 -6.10 -3.21 -13.49
C VAL A 284 -6.95 -1.95 -13.63
N ILE A 285 -7.32 -1.36 -12.50
CA ILE A 285 -8.06 -0.10 -12.48
C ILE A 285 -7.07 1.04 -12.32
N VAL A 286 -6.95 1.88 -13.35
CA VAL A 286 -6.23 3.14 -13.27
C VAL A 286 -7.22 4.22 -12.84
N LYS A 287 -6.99 4.78 -11.65
CA LYS A 287 -7.77 5.90 -11.12
C LYS A 287 -7.20 7.22 -11.63
N THR A 288 -8.02 8.27 -11.64
CA THR A 288 -7.55 9.65 -11.88
C THR A 288 -6.39 9.96 -10.95
N LEU A 289 -5.20 10.25 -11.50
CA LEU A 289 -4.08 10.72 -10.69
C LEU A 289 -4.48 12.04 -10.04
N PHE A 290 -4.60 12.04 -8.71
CA PHE A 290 -4.40 13.26 -7.94
C PHE A 290 -2.90 13.54 -8.02
N TRP A 291 -2.53 14.63 -8.71
CA TRP A 291 -1.17 15.13 -8.96
C TRP A 291 -0.44 14.56 -10.19
N CYS A 292 -0.55 15.28 -11.31
CA CYS A 292 0.45 15.29 -12.36
C CYS A 292 1.73 15.96 -11.80
N PHE A 293 2.84 15.23 -11.72
CA PHE A 293 4.15 15.86 -11.52
C PHE A 293 4.42 16.72 -12.76
N PRO A 294 4.70 18.02 -12.66
CA PRO A 294 5.00 18.82 -13.83
C PRO A 294 6.24 18.24 -14.51
N ARG A 295 6.08 17.78 -15.75
CA ARG A 295 7.16 17.52 -16.68
C ARG A 295 7.95 18.82 -16.79
N THR A 296 9.13 18.90 -16.17
CA THR A 296 10.10 19.95 -16.49
C THR A 296 10.45 19.78 -17.97
N SER A 297 9.89 20.65 -18.80
CA SER A 297 10.36 20.84 -20.17
C SER A 297 11.80 21.34 -20.11
N ASN A 298 12.73 20.60 -20.71
CA ASN A 298 13.90 21.21 -21.32
C ASN A 298 13.48 21.85 -22.65
#